data_AF-B5X7S7-F1
#
_entry.id   AF-B5X7S7-F1
#
_cell.length_a   1.000
_cell.length_b   1.000
_cell.length_c   1.000
_cell.angle_alpha   90.00
_cell.angle_beta   90.00
_cell.angle_gamma   90.00
#
_symmetry.space_group_name_H-M   'P 1'
#
loop_
_entity.id
_entity.type
_entity.pdbx_description
1 polymer ?
#
loop_
_entity_poly.entity_id
_entity_poly.type
_entity_poly.pdbx_seq_one_letter_code
_entity_poly.pdbx_strand_id
1 'polypeptide(L)'
;MHLLTMKGTYELRVDMEDFEGNKVYAQYSSFSVGPEAEGYLLTLGSFKDGGAGDSLVYHNGQKFSTLDKDQDLDAANCAHPGKATVPKAEIREKLAKMYKTTPDVVFVFGFRTQFGGGKTTGFAMVYDSLDYAKKNEPKHRLARHGLYEKKKSSRKQRKERKNRMKKVRGTKKASVGAAGKK
;
A
#
# COMPACT_ATOMS: atom_id res chain seq x y z
N MET A 1 -8.28 10.12 27.80
CA MET A 1 -9.07 10.90 26.83
C MET A 1 -10.56 10.62 26.94
N HIS A 2 -11.07 9.42 26.63
CA HIS A 2 -12.52 9.15 26.78
C HIS A 2 -13.07 9.41 28.20
N LEU A 3 -12.40 8.93 29.26
CA LEU A 3 -12.81 9.22 30.65
C LEU A 3 -12.79 10.72 31.01
N LEU A 4 -12.01 11.53 30.28
CA LEU A 4 -11.97 12.97 30.48
C LEU A 4 -13.19 13.59 29.81
N THR A 5 -13.44 13.25 28.54
CA THR A 5 -14.54 13.78 27.75
C THR A 5 -15.92 13.24 28.15
N MET A 6 -15.99 12.18 28.94
CA MET A 6 -17.24 11.67 29.52
C MET A 6 -17.77 12.52 30.68
N LYS A 7 -16.93 13.36 31.30
CA LYS A 7 -17.34 14.14 32.50
C LYS A 7 -18.15 15.38 32.19
N GLY A 8 -18.27 15.76 30.93
CA GLY A 8 -18.98 16.97 30.51
C GLY A 8 -18.74 17.28 29.04
N THR A 9 -19.27 18.41 28.59
CA THR A 9 -19.04 18.91 27.23
C THR A 9 -17.72 19.69 27.19
N TYR A 10 -16.82 19.29 26.30
CA TYR A 10 -15.53 19.94 26.10
C TYR A 10 -15.44 20.49 24.69
N GLU A 11 -14.76 21.62 24.53
CA GLU A 11 -14.31 22.12 23.23
C GLU A 11 -12.86 21.69 22.96
N LEU A 12 -12.48 21.59 21.68
CA LEU A 12 -11.10 21.33 21.28
C LEU A 12 -10.55 22.56 20.56
N ARG A 13 -9.43 23.09 21.03
CA ARG A 13 -8.67 24.13 20.36
C ARG A 13 -7.22 23.69 20.19
N VAL A 14 -6.72 23.75 18.96
CA VAL A 14 -5.34 23.46 18.60
C VAL A 14 -4.71 24.75 18.11
N ASP A 15 -3.79 25.31 18.90
CA ASP A 15 -2.99 26.46 18.50
C ASP A 15 -1.67 25.97 17.87
N MET A 16 -1.28 26.55 16.75
CA MET A 16 -0.07 26.20 16.00
C MET A 16 0.74 27.46 15.71
N GLU A 17 2.05 27.34 15.82
CA GLU A 17 3.01 28.42 15.56
C GLU A 17 4.11 27.89 14.64
N ASP A 18 4.44 28.65 13.58
CA ASP A 18 5.56 28.31 12.70
C ASP A 18 6.89 28.92 13.21
N PHE A 19 7.99 28.60 12.53
CA PHE A 19 9.32 29.09 12.90
C PHE A 19 9.52 30.60 12.66
N GLU A 20 8.62 31.23 11.91
CA GLU A 20 8.61 32.67 11.64
C GLU A 20 7.74 33.44 12.66
N GLY A 21 7.08 32.73 13.58
CA GLY A 21 6.24 33.28 14.64
C GLY A 21 4.78 33.50 14.25
N ASN A 22 4.34 33.02 13.08
CA ASN A 22 2.94 33.10 12.66
C ASN A 22 2.09 32.11 13.46
N LYS A 23 0.99 32.60 14.04
CA LYS A 23 0.08 31.81 14.89
C LYS A 23 -1.26 31.60 14.20
N VAL A 24 -1.66 30.34 14.08
CA VAL A 24 -2.97 29.94 13.56
C VAL A 24 -3.64 28.98 14.56
N TYR A 25 -4.96 28.83 14.46
CA TYR A 25 -5.69 27.88 15.31
C TYR A 25 -6.79 27.14 14.56
N ALA A 26 -7.15 25.97 15.10
CA ALA A 26 -8.33 25.20 14.72
C ALA A 26 -9.18 24.99 15.99
N GLN A 27 -10.47 25.35 15.96
CA GLN A 27 -11.37 25.18 17.10
C GLN A 27 -12.61 24.37 16.72
N TYR A 28 -13.03 23.45 17.58
CA TYR A 28 -14.25 22.65 17.45
C TYR A 28 -15.13 22.87 18.68
N SER A 29 -16.42 23.14 18.45
CA SER A 29 -17.37 23.50 19.51
C SER A 29 -17.69 22.36 20.49
N SER A 30 -17.47 21.11 20.07
CA SER A 30 -17.51 19.95 20.94
C SER A 30 -16.45 18.92 20.56
N PHE A 31 -15.95 18.20 21.55
CA PHE A 31 -14.97 17.14 21.41
C PHE A 31 -15.29 16.03 22.40
N SER A 32 -15.60 14.84 21.89
CA SER A 32 -15.79 13.66 22.72
C SER A 32 -15.19 12.42 22.07
N VAL A 33 -14.87 11.44 22.92
CA VAL A 33 -14.34 10.15 22.52
C VAL A 33 -15.22 9.12 23.21
N GLY A 34 -15.87 8.26 22.43
CA GLY A 34 -16.80 7.25 22.92
C GLY A 34 -16.14 6.20 23.84
N PRO A 35 -16.94 5.35 24.49
CA PRO A 35 -16.44 4.24 25.29
C PRO A 35 -15.81 3.14 24.41
N GLU A 36 -15.11 2.21 25.04
CA GLU A 36 -14.50 1.06 24.37
C GLU A 36 -15.54 0.21 23.59
N ALA A 37 -16.76 0.09 24.13
CA ALA A 37 -17.86 -0.64 23.50
C ALA A 37 -18.22 -0.07 22.10
N GLU A 38 -17.99 1.22 21.88
CA GLU A 38 -18.24 1.90 20.60
C GLU A 38 -16.97 1.99 19.72
N GLY A 39 -15.84 1.48 20.20
CA GLY A 39 -14.56 1.56 19.51
C GLY A 39 -13.88 2.94 19.63
N TYR A 40 -14.10 3.61 20.77
CA TYR A 40 -13.55 4.95 21.05
C TYR A 40 -13.91 6.01 20.00
N LEU A 41 -15.10 5.92 19.40
CA LEU A 41 -15.54 6.79 18.31
C LEU A 41 -15.26 8.28 18.59
N LEU A 42 -14.59 8.97 17.67
CA LEU A 42 -14.33 10.40 17.77
C LEU A 42 -15.58 11.17 17.32
N THR A 43 -16.06 12.10 18.14
CA THR A 43 -17.13 13.03 17.76
C THR A 43 -16.66 14.46 17.94
N LEU A 44 -16.80 15.25 16.87
CA LEU A 44 -16.46 16.66 16.80
C LEU A 44 -17.70 17.49 16.48
N GLY A 45 -17.78 18.65 17.12
CA GLY A 45 -18.78 19.67 16.85
C GLY A 45 -18.42 20.54 15.66
N SER A 46 -19.08 21.69 15.57
CA SER A 46 -18.85 22.67 14.50
C SER A 46 -17.42 23.20 14.54
N PHE A 47 -16.76 23.17 13.38
CA PHE A 47 -15.44 23.75 13.19
C PHE A 47 -15.51 25.28 13.08
N LYS A 48 -14.52 25.95 13.67
CA LYS A 48 -14.28 27.38 13.56
C LYS A 48 -12.86 27.58 13.01
N ASP A 49 -12.81 28.26 11.87
CA ASP A 49 -11.57 28.51 11.15
C ASP A 49 -10.75 29.62 11.82
N GLY A 50 -9.51 29.29 12.17
CA GLY A 50 -8.49 30.22 12.67
C GLY A 50 -7.23 30.25 11.80
N GLY A 51 -7.34 29.87 10.51
CA GLY A 51 -6.25 29.89 9.52
C GLY A 51 -5.48 28.58 9.37
N ALA A 52 -5.83 27.56 10.16
CA ALA A 52 -5.19 26.24 10.16
C ALA A 52 -5.79 25.24 9.15
N GLY A 53 -7.03 25.46 8.72
CA GLY A 53 -7.82 24.47 7.97
C GLY A 53 -8.37 23.33 8.84
N ASP A 54 -9.37 22.60 8.31
CA ASP A 54 -10.06 21.52 9.02
C ASP A 54 -9.46 20.14 8.66
N SER A 55 -8.50 19.69 9.46
CA SER A 55 -7.84 18.38 9.24
C SER A 55 -8.61 17.20 9.85
N LEU A 56 -9.49 17.46 10.83
CA LEU A 56 -10.23 16.39 11.52
C LEU A 56 -11.59 16.08 10.89
N VAL A 57 -12.00 16.81 9.85
CA VAL A 57 -13.26 16.59 9.12
C VAL A 57 -13.46 15.13 8.71
N TYR A 58 -12.41 14.47 8.22
CA TYR A 58 -12.47 13.07 7.76
C TYR A 58 -12.46 12.06 8.92
N HIS A 59 -12.02 12.49 10.11
CA HIS A 59 -11.93 11.66 11.31
C HIS A 59 -13.18 11.75 12.19
N ASN A 60 -14.06 12.74 11.96
CA ASN A 60 -15.30 12.86 12.70
C ASN A 60 -16.22 11.65 12.43
N GLY A 61 -16.63 10.97 13.48
CA GLY A 61 -17.41 9.73 13.41
C GLY A 61 -16.58 8.47 13.14
N GLN A 62 -15.26 8.56 13.02
CA GLN A 62 -14.41 7.39 12.87
C GLN A 62 -14.04 6.76 14.22
N LYS A 63 -13.83 5.44 14.19
CA LYS A 63 -13.34 4.65 15.34
C LYS A 63 -11.82 4.66 15.33
N PHE A 64 -11.21 4.48 16.51
CA PHE A 64 -9.77 4.34 16.58
C PHE A 64 -9.38 2.91 16.24
N SER A 65 -8.52 2.75 15.23
CA SER A 65 -7.80 1.50 15.04
C SER A 65 -6.67 1.40 16.05
N THR A 66 -6.56 0.25 16.72
CA THR A 66 -5.39 -0.11 17.51
C THR A 66 -4.52 -1.08 16.71
N LEU A 67 -3.31 -1.37 17.19
CA LEU A 67 -2.44 -2.37 16.57
C LEU A 67 -3.15 -3.72 16.40
N ASP A 68 -4.00 -4.06 17.36
CA ASP A 68 -4.73 -5.31 17.49
C ASP A 68 -6.11 -5.34 16.85
N LYS A 69 -6.70 -4.17 16.59
CA LYS A 69 -8.07 -4.07 16.09
C LYS A 69 -8.19 -2.95 15.08
N ASP A 70 -8.24 -3.33 13.80
CA ASP A 70 -8.50 -2.38 12.71
C ASP A 70 -9.99 -2.03 12.66
N GLN A 71 -10.31 -0.75 12.83
CA GLN A 71 -11.67 -0.22 12.87
C GLN A 71 -11.85 0.98 11.92
N ASP A 72 -10.86 1.25 11.06
CA ASP A 72 -10.96 2.29 10.04
C ASP A 72 -11.71 1.77 8.80
N LEU A 73 -12.05 2.70 7.89
CA LEU A 73 -12.74 2.38 6.62
C LEU A 73 -11.77 2.06 5.49
N ASP A 74 -10.45 2.02 5.76
CA ASP A 74 -9.43 1.85 4.73
C ASP A 74 -9.17 0.36 4.47
N ALA A 75 -9.77 -0.14 3.40
CA ALA A 75 -9.67 -1.53 2.98
C ALA A 75 -8.24 -1.99 2.60
N ALA A 76 -7.26 -1.08 2.52
CA ALA A 76 -5.92 -1.37 2.01
C ALA A 76 -4.86 -1.68 3.09
N ASN A 77 -5.25 -1.84 4.36
CA ASN A 77 -4.31 -2.11 5.44
C ASN A 77 -4.28 -3.59 5.83
N CYS A 78 -3.09 -4.22 5.74
CA CYS A 78 -2.89 -5.58 6.26
C CYS A 78 -2.45 -5.50 7.73
N ALA A 79 -3.40 -5.39 8.65
CA ALA A 79 -3.14 -5.47 10.09
C ALA A 79 -2.88 -6.94 10.51
N HIS A 80 -1.80 -7.17 11.25
CA HIS A 80 -1.40 -8.47 11.78
C HIS A 80 -0.72 -8.32 13.16
N PRO A 81 -1.50 -7.93 14.19
CA PRO A 81 -1.01 -7.77 15.57
C PRO A 81 -0.37 -9.03 16.12
N GLY A 82 0.78 -8.87 16.77
CA GLY A 82 1.49 -9.98 17.43
C GLY A 82 1.92 -11.10 16.48
N LYS A 83 1.77 -10.92 15.17
CA LYS A 83 2.09 -11.90 14.13
C LYS A 83 3.11 -11.31 13.17
N ALA A 84 3.92 -12.19 12.60
CA ALA A 84 4.84 -11.85 11.52
C ALA A 84 4.07 -11.36 10.27
N THR A 85 4.82 -10.77 9.34
CA THR A 85 4.27 -10.28 8.05
C THR A 85 3.49 -11.37 7.32
N VAL A 86 2.26 -11.05 6.93
CA VAL A 86 1.35 -11.99 6.27
C VAL A 86 1.92 -12.45 4.91
N PRO A 87 1.92 -13.75 4.60
CA PRO A 87 2.30 -14.26 3.29
C PRO A 87 1.42 -13.70 2.16
N LYS A 88 2.04 -13.41 1.01
CA LYS A 88 1.32 -12.89 -0.18
C LYS A 88 0.27 -13.84 -0.74
N ALA A 89 0.40 -15.14 -0.48
CA ALA A 89 -0.60 -16.13 -0.89
C ALA A 89 -1.94 -15.87 -0.18
N GLU A 90 -1.92 -15.75 1.15
CA GLU A 90 -3.11 -15.49 1.96
C GLU A 90 -3.78 -14.16 1.60
N ILE A 91 -2.99 -13.11 1.33
CA ILE A 91 -3.53 -11.81 0.92
C ILE A 91 -4.27 -11.92 -0.41
N ARG A 92 -3.74 -12.68 -1.37
CA ARG A 92 -4.42 -12.92 -2.66
C ARG A 92 -5.72 -13.67 -2.48
N GLU A 93 -5.73 -14.71 -1.66
CA GLU A 93 -6.94 -15.50 -1.38
C GLU A 93 -8.04 -14.66 -0.72
N LYS A 94 -7.68 -13.80 0.25
CA LYS A 94 -8.63 -12.88 0.88
C LYS A 94 -9.20 -11.87 -0.11
N LEU A 95 -8.35 -11.25 -0.93
CA LEU A 95 -8.80 -10.30 -1.96
C LEU A 95 -9.68 -10.98 -3.00
N ALA A 96 -9.30 -12.18 -3.45
CA ALA A 96 -10.09 -13.00 -4.37
C ALA A 96 -11.49 -13.27 -3.80
N LYS A 97 -11.59 -13.65 -2.53
CA LYS A 97 -12.88 -13.87 -1.85
C LYS A 97 -13.71 -12.59 -1.75
N MET A 98 -13.09 -11.46 -1.40
CA MET A 98 -13.76 -10.17 -1.23
C MET A 98 -14.35 -9.66 -2.55
N TYR A 99 -13.58 -9.73 -3.63
CA TYR A 99 -13.97 -9.26 -4.95
C TYR A 99 -14.62 -10.34 -5.82
N LYS A 100 -14.86 -11.54 -5.26
CA LYS A 100 -15.44 -12.70 -5.96
C LYS A 100 -14.67 -13.08 -7.24
N THR A 101 -13.35 -12.99 -7.20
CA THR A 101 -12.44 -13.36 -8.29
C THR A 101 -11.60 -14.58 -7.91
N THR A 102 -10.78 -15.07 -8.84
CA THR A 102 -9.82 -16.14 -8.56
C THR A 102 -8.46 -15.56 -8.13
N PRO A 103 -7.70 -16.24 -7.25
CA PRO A 103 -6.39 -15.75 -6.79
C PRO A 103 -5.34 -15.58 -7.92
N ASP A 104 -5.55 -16.23 -9.05
CA ASP A 104 -4.64 -16.21 -10.20
C ASP A 104 -4.67 -14.88 -10.96
N VAL A 105 -5.78 -14.15 -10.89
CA VAL A 105 -5.93 -12.81 -11.50
C VAL A 105 -5.58 -11.66 -10.55
N VAL A 106 -5.17 -11.98 -9.31
CA VAL A 106 -4.80 -11.00 -8.29
C VAL A 106 -3.29 -10.90 -8.14
N PHE A 107 -2.73 -9.74 -8.48
CA PHE A 107 -1.30 -9.45 -8.39
C PHE A 107 -1.03 -8.50 -7.22
N VAL A 108 -0.28 -8.98 -6.23
CA VAL A 108 0.04 -8.24 -5.01
C VAL A 108 1.54 -7.92 -4.96
N PHE A 109 1.91 -6.65 -4.80
CA PHE A 109 3.30 -6.20 -4.83
C PHE A 109 3.56 -4.99 -3.93
N GLY A 110 4.84 -4.64 -3.78
CA GLY A 110 5.22 -3.42 -3.05
C GLY A 110 5.01 -3.45 -1.54
N PHE A 111 4.78 -4.62 -0.93
CA PHE A 111 4.55 -4.72 0.51
C PHE A 111 5.73 -4.19 1.34
N ARG A 112 5.43 -3.30 2.28
CA ARG A 112 6.35 -2.73 3.28
C ARG A 112 5.70 -2.83 4.65
N THR A 113 6.39 -3.48 5.59
CA THR A 113 5.96 -3.60 6.98
C THR A 113 6.46 -2.38 7.76
N GLN A 114 5.60 -1.82 8.61
CA GLN A 114 5.95 -0.73 9.51
C GLN A 114 7.03 -1.17 10.50
N PHE A 115 7.90 -0.24 10.89
CA PHE A 115 8.89 -0.51 11.93
C PHE A 115 8.19 -0.92 13.23
N GLY A 116 8.65 -2.01 13.86
CA GLY A 116 7.97 -2.62 15.01
C GLY A 116 6.89 -3.65 14.63
N GLY A 117 6.57 -3.84 13.35
CA GLY A 117 5.61 -4.84 12.89
C GLY A 117 4.15 -4.39 13.05
N GLY A 118 3.23 -5.35 13.13
CA GLY A 118 1.79 -5.12 13.37
C GLY A 118 0.99 -4.63 12.16
N LYS A 119 1.61 -3.89 11.24
CA LYS A 119 0.97 -3.39 10.02
C LYS A 119 1.88 -3.51 8.81
N THR A 120 1.31 -3.94 7.68
CA THR A 120 1.98 -3.91 6.36
C THR A 120 1.09 -3.22 5.35
N THR A 121 1.69 -2.33 4.56
CA THR A 121 1.03 -1.64 3.43
C THR A 121 1.57 -2.17 2.12
N GLY A 122 0.74 -2.24 1.08
CA GLY A 122 1.12 -2.76 -0.24
C GLY A 122 0.11 -2.39 -1.31
N PHE A 123 0.36 -2.85 -2.53
CA PHE A 123 -0.52 -2.61 -3.67
C PHE A 123 -1.05 -3.93 -4.22
N ALA A 124 -2.29 -3.91 -4.71
CA ALA A 124 -2.91 -5.02 -5.39
C ALA A 124 -3.55 -4.56 -6.71
N MET A 125 -3.43 -5.39 -7.75
CA MET A 125 -4.14 -5.23 -9.01
C MET A 125 -5.00 -6.48 -9.23
N VAL A 126 -6.29 -6.27 -9.45
CA VAL A 126 -7.26 -7.33 -9.78
C VAL A 126 -7.63 -7.15 -11.24
N TYR A 127 -7.45 -8.19 -12.03
CA TYR A 127 -7.76 -8.19 -13.46
C TYR A 127 -8.98 -9.05 -13.76
N ASP A 128 -9.72 -8.71 -14.81
CA ASP A 128 -10.88 -9.50 -15.25
C ASP A 128 -10.45 -10.85 -15.84
N SER A 129 -9.30 -10.89 -16.52
CA SER A 129 -8.77 -12.10 -17.15
C SER A 129 -7.26 -12.22 -17.01
N LEU A 130 -6.78 -13.47 -17.02
CA LEU A 130 -5.35 -13.79 -16.94
C LEU A 130 -4.57 -13.32 -18.17
N ASP A 131 -5.22 -13.27 -19.34
CA ASP A 131 -4.60 -12.80 -20.58
C ASP A 131 -4.38 -11.29 -20.56
N TYR A 132 -5.35 -10.54 -20.01
CA TYR A 132 -5.20 -9.10 -19.80
C TYR A 132 -4.09 -8.81 -18.79
N ALA A 133 -4.02 -9.59 -17.70
CA ALA A 133 -2.92 -9.50 -16.75
C ALA A 133 -1.55 -9.73 -17.43
N LYS A 134 -1.39 -10.81 -18.22
CA LYS A 134 -0.14 -11.11 -18.95
C LYS A 134 0.29 -10.02 -19.94
N LYS A 135 -0.67 -9.31 -20.54
CA LYS A 135 -0.40 -8.22 -21.49
C LYS A 135 0.11 -6.95 -20.79
N ASN A 136 -0.43 -6.63 -19.62
CA ASN A 136 -0.18 -5.36 -18.94
C ASN A 136 0.90 -5.45 -17.85
N GLU A 137 1.07 -6.61 -17.22
CA GLU A 137 2.04 -6.80 -16.15
C GLU A 137 3.49 -6.86 -16.69
N PRO A 138 4.45 -6.19 -16.05
CA PRO A 138 5.85 -6.34 -16.40
C PRO A 138 6.33 -7.77 -16.15
N LYS A 139 7.16 -8.29 -17.06
CA LYS A 139 7.64 -9.69 -17.08
C LYS A 139 8.23 -10.21 -15.76
N HIS A 140 8.79 -9.34 -14.92
CA HIS A 140 9.35 -9.74 -13.63
C HIS A 140 8.27 -10.07 -12.57
N ARG A 141 7.10 -9.41 -12.63
CA ARG A 141 5.95 -9.76 -11.79
C ARG A 141 5.34 -11.08 -12.26
N LEU A 142 5.17 -11.25 -13.58
CA LEU A 142 4.75 -12.53 -14.16
C LEU A 142 5.65 -13.70 -13.77
N ALA A 143 6.98 -13.49 -13.78
CA ALA A 143 7.93 -14.52 -13.37
C ALA A 143 7.83 -14.90 -11.88
N ARG A 144 7.53 -13.94 -10.99
CA ARG A 144 7.33 -14.22 -9.56
C ARG A 144 6.04 -15.01 -9.29
N HIS A 145 5.06 -14.87 -10.18
CA HIS A 145 3.81 -15.64 -10.14
C HIS A 145 3.89 -16.95 -10.97
N GLY A 146 5.06 -17.32 -11.49
CA GLY A 146 5.23 -18.55 -12.27
C GLY A 146 4.63 -18.52 -13.69
N LEU A 147 4.12 -17.38 -14.14
CA LEU A 147 3.47 -17.23 -15.45
C LEU A 147 4.46 -16.92 -16.58
N TYR A 148 5.74 -16.73 -16.28
CA TYR A 148 6.77 -16.42 -17.26
C TYR A 148 8.15 -16.91 -16.83
N GLU A 149 8.80 -17.72 -17.67
CA GLU A 149 10.19 -18.08 -17.49
C GLU A 149 11.12 -17.20 -18.33
N LYS A 150 12.11 -16.59 -17.66
CA LYS A 150 13.15 -15.80 -18.35
C LYS A 150 14.41 -16.62 -18.51
N LYS A 151 14.79 -16.94 -19.76
CA LYS A 151 16.11 -17.54 -20.05
C LYS A 151 17.22 -16.59 -19.58
N LYS A 152 17.92 -16.96 -18.50
CA LYS A 152 19.00 -16.15 -17.93
C LYS A 152 20.23 -16.25 -18.84
N SER A 153 20.59 -15.14 -19.47
CA SER A 153 21.87 -14.98 -20.17
C SER A 153 22.65 -13.84 -19.54
N SER A 154 23.95 -14.04 -19.32
CA SER A 154 24.78 -13.03 -18.69
C SER A 154 24.85 -11.76 -19.55
N ARG A 155 24.82 -10.60 -18.89
CA ARG A 155 25.00 -9.31 -19.58
C ARG A 155 26.34 -9.27 -20.33
N LYS A 156 27.38 -9.88 -19.78
CA LYS A 156 28.71 -10.01 -20.40
C LYS A 156 28.62 -10.81 -21.70
N GLN A 157 28.09 -12.02 -21.65
CA GLN A 157 27.91 -12.89 -22.83
C GLN A 157 27.07 -12.23 -23.94
N ARG A 158 26.02 -11.49 -23.58
CA ARG A 158 25.21 -10.72 -24.55
C ARG A 158 26.01 -9.60 -25.21
N LYS A 159 26.78 -8.84 -24.43
CA LYS A 159 27.63 -7.75 -24.95
C LYS A 159 28.75 -8.30 -25.84
N GLU A 160 29.42 -9.36 -25.42
CA GLU A 160 30.48 -10.01 -26.20
C GLU A 160 29.94 -10.59 -27.50
N ARG A 161 28.77 -11.25 -27.48
CA ARG A 161 28.10 -11.71 -28.72
C ARG A 161 27.78 -10.54 -29.63
N LYS A 162 27.20 -9.46 -29.11
CA LYS A 162 26.91 -8.25 -29.90
C LYS A 162 28.18 -7.70 -30.55
N ASN A 163 29.28 -7.63 -29.81
CA ASN A 163 30.55 -7.15 -30.33
C ASN A 163 31.14 -8.07 -31.40
N ARG A 164 31.07 -9.41 -31.24
CA ARG A 164 31.48 -10.37 -32.28
C ARG A 164 30.63 -10.24 -33.55
N MET A 165 29.31 -10.08 -33.41
CA MET A 165 28.42 -9.89 -34.57
C MET A 165 28.67 -8.58 -35.32
N LYS A 166 29.16 -7.53 -34.65
CA LYS A 166 29.56 -6.27 -35.32
C LYS A 166 30.79 -6.43 -36.22
N LYS A 167 31.65 -7.43 -35.98
CA LYS A 167 32.89 -7.67 -36.75
C LYS A 167 32.67 -8.42 -38.08
N VAL A 168 31.48 -9.00 -38.30
CA VAL A 168 31.16 -9.79 -39.50
C VAL A 168 29.97 -9.17 -40.26
N ARG A 169 29.81 -9.50 -41.53
CA ARG A 169 28.72 -8.99 -42.42
C ARG A 169 27.95 -10.13 -43.07
N GLY A 170 26.77 -9.84 -43.61
CA GLY A 170 25.93 -10.80 -44.34
C GLY A 170 25.55 -12.03 -43.51
N THR A 171 25.49 -13.19 -44.17
CA THR A 171 25.12 -14.49 -43.57
C THR A 171 26.04 -14.91 -42.41
N LYS A 172 27.30 -14.45 -42.40
CA LYS A 172 28.25 -14.68 -41.28
C LYS A 172 27.78 -14.06 -39.96
N LYS A 173 26.88 -13.07 -39.95
CA LYS A 173 26.27 -12.56 -38.69
C LYS A 173 25.33 -13.58 -38.05
N ALA A 174 24.59 -14.35 -38.85
CA ALA A 174 23.63 -15.32 -38.36
C ALA A 174 24.33 -16.48 -37.65
N SER A 175 25.43 -16.98 -38.20
CA SER A 175 26.24 -18.05 -37.59
C SER A 175 26.84 -17.63 -36.24
N VAL A 176 27.44 -16.44 -36.16
CA VAL A 176 27.99 -15.89 -34.90
C VAL A 176 26.90 -15.59 -33.86
N GLY A 177 25.70 -15.20 -34.30
CA GLY A 177 24.54 -14.98 -33.43
C GLY A 177 23.98 -16.27 -32.80
N ALA A 178 24.03 -17.38 -33.53
CA ALA A 178 23.56 -18.69 -33.10
C ALA A 178 24.51 -19.38 -32.09
N ALA A 179 25.81 -19.13 -32.19
CA ALA A 179 26.88 -19.78 -31.40
C ALA A 179 26.84 -19.57 -29.86
N GLY A 180 25.85 -18.87 -29.31
CA GLY A 180 25.65 -18.80 -27.85
C GLY A 180 24.22 -19.08 -27.39
N LYS A 181 23.34 -19.59 -28.25
CA LYS A 181 21.94 -19.86 -27.89
C LYS A 181 21.72 -21.16 -27.12
N LYS A 182 22.75 -22.03 -26.96
CA LYS A 182 22.72 -23.18 -26.05
C LYS A 182 22.64 -22.66 -24.62
#